data_AF-A0A846BTP3-F1
#
_entry.id   AF-A0A846BTP3-F1
#
_cell.length_a   1.000
_cell.length_b   1.000
_cell.length_c   1.000
_cell.angle_alpha   90.00
_cell.angle_beta   90.00
_cell.angle_gamma   90.00
#
_symmetry.space_group_name_H-M   'P 1'
#
loop_
_entity.id
_entity.type
_entity.pdbx_description
1 polymer ?
#
loop_
_entity_poly.entity_id
_entity_poly.type
_entity_poly.pdbx_seq_one_letter_code
_entity_poly.pdbx_strand_id
1 'polypeptide(L)'
;MKGLVRLLAVLTIAIGCLGLPLKVMASPMPLTYLNSFSSATLQSSSVLLAEAPKVNPADAKLATEYGDKEKIDLNNTHIRYFRNYPGFYPTLASIIVQNAPYKVIEDVLNIPGLSERQKERLKVQIDDEVFTVTEPEPVYNAGDDRYNPGVY
;
A
#
# COMPACT_ATOMS: atom_id res chain seq x y z
N MET A 1 -35.49 0.00 46.62
CA MET A 1 -34.33 -0.20 45.71
C MET A 1 -34.64 0.13 44.25
N LYS A 2 -35.75 -0.36 43.65
CA LYS A 2 -36.10 -0.11 42.23
C LYS A 2 -36.34 1.39 41.89
N GLY A 3 -36.85 2.18 42.84
CA GLY A 3 -37.06 3.62 42.64
C GLY A 3 -35.76 4.43 42.59
N LEU A 4 -34.75 4.05 43.37
CA LEU A 4 -33.46 4.74 43.41
C LEU A 4 -32.66 4.53 42.11
N VAL A 5 -32.69 3.31 41.57
CA VAL A 5 -32.04 2.98 40.29
C VAL A 5 -32.67 3.74 39.12
N ARG A 6 -33.99 3.91 39.13
CA ARG A 6 -34.70 4.69 38.11
C ARG A 6 -34.37 6.18 38.22
N LEU A 7 -34.25 6.71 39.43
CA LEU A 7 -33.89 8.11 39.66
C LEU A 7 -32.46 8.42 39.20
N LEU A 8 -31.52 7.50 39.44
CA LEU A 8 -30.14 7.60 38.95
C LEU A 8 -30.06 7.56 37.41
N ALA A 9 -30.84 6.68 36.76
CA ALA A 9 -30.86 6.58 35.30
C ALA A 9 -31.46 7.83 34.62
N VAL A 10 -32.47 8.44 35.23
CA VAL A 10 -33.06 9.69 34.72
C VAL A 10 -32.09 10.86 34.93
N LEU A 11 -31.35 10.88 36.04
CA LEU A 11 -30.37 11.93 36.33
C LEU A 11 -29.21 11.92 35.32
N THR A 12 -28.68 10.74 34.96
CA THR A 12 -27.57 10.63 34.00
C THR A 12 -27.98 11.04 32.58
N ILE A 13 -29.20 10.70 32.17
CA ILE A 13 -29.76 11.12 30.88
C ILE A 13 -30.01 12.64 30.88
N ALA A 14 -30.56 13.20 31.97
CA ALA A 14 -30.78 14.63 32.09
C ALA A 14 -29.47 15.43 32.02
N ILE A 15 -28.41 14.97 32.68
CA ILE A 15 -27.08 15.61 32.64
C ILE A 15 -26.48 15.52 31.23
N GLY A 16 -26.69 14.42 30.49
CA GLY A 16 -26.28 14.28 29.10
C GLY A 16 -27.05 15.18 28.12
N CYS A 17 -28.32 15.47 28.41
CA CYS A 17 -29.18 16.33 27.60
C CYS A 17 -28.97 17.85 27.83
N LEU A 18 -28.21 18.25 28.86
CA LEU A 18 -27.90 19.65 29.15
C LEU A 18 -26.78 20.25 28.28
N GLY A 19 -26.30 19.51 27.26
CA GLY A 19 -25.55 20.10 26.14
C GLY A 19 -24.35 20.94 26.56
N LEU A 20 -23.54 20.46 27.52
CA LEU A 20 -22.23 21.06 27.75
C LEU A 20 -21.45 20.98 26.44
N PRO A 21 -21.01 22.11 25.86
CA PRO A 21 -20.34 22.09 24.59
C PRO A 21 -19.02 21.36 24.78
N LEU A 22 -18.93 20.13 24.27
CA LEU A 22 -17.67 19.47 24.02
C LEU A 22 -17.02 20.23 22.86
N LYS A 23 -16.49 21.41 23.18
CA LYS A 23 -15.61 22.19 22.32
C LYS A 23 -14.32 21.37 22.24
N VAL A 24 -14.29 20.45 21.28
CA VAL A 24 -13.03 20.04 20.64
C VAL A 24 -12.51 21.30 19.95
N MET A 25 -11.79 22.12 20.70
CA MET A 25 -11.04 23.24 20.16
C MET A 25 -9.59 22.84 20.15
N ALA A 26 -9.12 22.55 18.94
CA ALA A 26 -7.72 22.63 18.59
C ALA A 26 -7.21 24.04 18.93
N SER A 27 -6.54 24.19 20.08
CA SER A 27 -5.64 25.29 20.36
C SER A 27 -4.62 24.89 21.45
N PRO A 28 -3.35 25.30 21.33
CA PRO A 28 -2.35 25.03 22.36
C PRO A 28 -2.61 25.93 23.58
N MET A 29 -3.05 25.35 24.70
CA MET A 29 -3.26 26.08 25.96
C MET A 29 -1.97 26.11 26.80
N PRO A 30 -1.70 27.21 27.55
CA PRO A 30 -0.48 27.36 28.34
C PRO A 30 -0.49 26.49 29.61
N LEU A 31 0.71 26.05 30.01
CA LEU A 31 1.04 25.04 31.03
C LEU A 31 0.61 25.34 32.48
N THR A 32 -0.16 26.39 32.76
CA THR A 32 -0.38 26.88 34.14
C THR A 32 -1.65 26.36 34.84
N TYR A 33 -2.57 25.69 34.13
CA TYR A 33 -3.83 25.20 34.71
C TYR A 33 -3.84 23.70 35.08
N LEU A 34 -2.68 23.02 35.05
CA LEU A 34 -2.56 21.56 35.18
C LEU A 34 -2.39 21.05 36.63
N ASN A 35 -2.37 21.93 37.65
CA ASN A 35 -1.91 21.59 39.00
C ASN A 35 -2.97 21.06 39.99
N SER A 36 -4.25 20.91 39.60
CA SER A 36 -5.31 20.47 40.55
C SER A 36 -5.88 19.08 40.30
N PHE A 37 -5.28 18.27 39.43
CA PHE A 37 -5.70 16.88 39.18
C PHE A 37 -4.62 15.83 39.47
N SER A 38 -3.55 16.19 40.19
CA SER A 38 -2.37 15.33 40.40
C SER A 38 -2.52 14.23 41.46
N SER A 39 -3.71 13.95 42.00
CA SER A 39 -3.91 12.93 43.04
C SER A 39 -4.65 11.66 42.59
N ALA A 40 -4.96 11.52 41.31
CA ALA A 40 -5.47 10.26 40.74
C ALA A 40 -4.48 9.69 39.72
N THR A 41 -3.38 9.11 40.21
CA THR A 41 -2.47 8.29 39.40
C THR A 41 -3.13 6.96 39.05
N LEU A 42 -4.11 6.99 38.14
CA LEU A 42 -4.31 5.86 37.25
C LEU A 42 -3.12 5.90 36.30
N GLN A 43 -2.26 4.87 36.37
CA GLN A 43 -1.23 4.64 35.37
C GLN A 43 -1.94 4.31 34.05
N SER A 44 -2.37 5.36 33.35
CA SER A 44 -2.75 5.33 31.96
C SER A 44 -1.48 4.98 31.20
N SER A 45 -1.22 3.69 30.99
CA SER A 45 -0.25 3.25 30.00
C SER A 45 -0.72 3.80 28.66
N SER A 46 -0.15 4.93 28.23
CA SER A 46 -0.31 5.43 26.88
C SER A 46 0.29 4.36 25.96
N VAL A 47 -0.57 3.51 25.41
CA VAL A 47 -0.24 2.73 24.22
C VAL A 47 0.06 3.79 23.16
N LEU A 48 1.34 4.05 22.92
CA LEU A 48 1.81 4.79 21.76
C LEU A 48 1.50 3.92 20.55
N LEU A 49 0.25 3.98 20.10
CA LEU A 49 -0.13 3.49 18.80
C LEU A 49 0.47 4.51 17.83
N ALA A 50 1.68 4.23 17.33
CA ALA A 50 2.21 4.94 16.19
C ALA A 50 1.19 4.76 15.06
N GLU A 51 0.40 5.79 14.79
CA GLU A 51 -0.57 5.80 13.71
C GLU A 51 0.22 5.86 12.41
N ALA A 52 0.62 4.69 11.91
CA ALA A 52 1.30 4.60 10.63
C ALA A 52 0.38 5.22 9.57
N PRO A 53 0.88 6.16 8.73
CA PRO A 53 0.06 6.78 7.71
C PRO A 53 -0.48 5.68 6.80
N LYS A 54 -1.80 5.59 6.69
CA LYS A 54 -2.47 4.66 5.78
C LYS A 54 -2.30 5.18 4.34
N VAL A 55 -1.30 4.66 3.63
CA VAL A 55 -1.05 4.97 2.22
C VAL A 55 -1.77 3.96 1.33
N ASN A 56 -2.31 4.42 0.20
CA ASN A 56 -2.82 3.52 -0.83
C ASN A 56 -1.65 2.67 -1.38
N PRO A 57 -1.75 1.33 -1.37
CA PRO A 57 -0.67 0.46 -1.84
C PRO A 57 -0.27 0.73 -3.30
N ALA A 58 -1.21 1.09 -4.17
CA ALA A 58 -0.91 1.44 -5.55
C ALA A 58 -0.01 2.68 -5.63
N ASP A 59 -0.37 3.74 -4.91
CA ASP A 59 0.41 4.98 -4.89
C ASP A 59 1.79 4.78 -4.24
N ALA A 60 1.85 3.95 -3.18
CA ALA A 60 3.11 3.58 -2.55
C ALA A 60 4.05 2.85 -3.53
N LYS A 61 3.49 1.96 -4.36
CA LYS A 61 4.27 1.21 -5.36
C LYS A 61 4.71 2.09 -6.52
N LEU A 62 3.89 3.05 -6.95
CA LEU A 62 4.26 4.05 -7.95
C LEU A 62 5.42 4.96 -7.50
N ALA A 63 5.69 5.06 -6.20
CA ALA A 63 6.86 5.77 -5.68
C ALA A 63 8.15 4.95 -5.73
N THR A 64 8.10 3.68 -6.13
CA THR A 64 9.26 2.81 -6.35
C THR A 64 9.65 2.79 -7.84
N GLU A 65 10.68 2.03 -8.20
CA GLU A 65 11.10 1.83 -9.60
C GLU A 65 9.98 1.33 -10.52
N TYR A 66 8.92 0.72 -9.97
CA TYR A 66 7.71 0.36 -10.73
C TYR A 66 7.03 1.58 -11.40
N GLY A 67 7.09 2.76 -10.78
CA GLY A 67 6.49 3.98 -11.31
C GLY A 67 7.30 4.66 -12.41
N ASP A 68 8.53 4.21 -12.65
CA ASP A 68 9.38 4.79 -13.69
C ASP A 68 8.85 4.39 -15.08
N LYS A 69 8.38 5.38 -15.85
CA LYS A 69 7.75 5.16 -17.16
C LYS A 69 8.67 4.55 -18.21
N GLU A 70 9.97 4.62 -17.99
CA GLU A 70 11.01 4.10 -18.88
C GLU A 70 11.34 2.64 -18.58
N LYS A 71 10.90 2.13 -17.42
CA LYS A 71 11.18 0.77 -16.95
C LYS A 71 9.96 -0.15 -17.03
N ILE A 72 10.22 -1.43 -17.23
CA ILE A 72 9.27 -2.52 -17.03
C ILE A 72 9.66 -3.28 -15.76
N ASP A 73 8.76 -3.32 -14.80
CA ASP A 73 8.86 -4.23 -13.68
C ASP A 73 8.40 -5.64 -14.09
N LEU A 74 9.35 -6.58 -14.14
CA LEU A 74 9.10 -7.95 -14.58
C LEU A 74 8.07 -8.69 -13.69
N ASN A 75 7.88 -8.24 -12.44
CA ASN A 75 6.96 -8.86 -11.49
C ASN A 75 5.57 -8.21 -11.45
N ASN A 76 5.43 -6.95 -11.87
CA ASN A 76 4.21 -6.18 -11.62
C ASN A 76 3.62 -5.55 -12.89
N THR A 77 4.45 -5.13 -13.85
CA THR A 77 3.97 -4.41 -15.02
C THR A 77 3.07 -5.30 -15.89
N HIS A 78 1.99 -4.71 -16.41
CA HIS A 78 1.02 -5.41 -17.25
C HIS A 78 1.59 -5.71 -18.65
N ILE A 79 1.16 -6.84 -19.23
CA ILE A 79 1.72 -7.45 -20.44
C ILE A 79 1.71 -6.54 -21.66
N ARG A 80 0.78 -5.59 -21.73
CA ARG A 80 0.63 -4.67 -22.87
C ARG A 80 1.80 -3.68 -22.99
N TYR A 81 2.54 -3.37 -21.93
CA TYR A 81 3.73 -2.52 -21.98
C TYR A 81 4.86 -3.12 -22.82
N PHE A 82 4.96 -4.45 -22.88
CA PHE A 82 5.94 -5.14 -23.72
C PHE A 82 5.75 -4.88 -25.24
N ARG A 83 4.62 -4.28 -25.66
CA ARG A 83 4.42 -3.85 -27.05
C ARG A 83 5.36 -2.73 -27.48
N ASN A 84 5.92 -1.98 -26.53
CA ASN A 84 6.88 -0.92 -26.81
C ASN A 84 8.23 -1.48 -27.30
N TYR A 85 8.49 -2.77 -27.10
CA TYR A 85 9.78 -3.41 -27.38
C TYR A 85 9.64 -4.42 -28.54
N PRO A 86 10.26 -4.14 -29.70
CA PRO A 86 10.11 -4.99 -30.89
C PRO A 86 10.48 -6.46 -30.64
N GLY A 87 9.53 -7.35 -30.94
CA GLY A 87 9.70 -8.80 -30.82
C GLY A 87 9.42 -9.38 -29.44
N PHE A 88 8.93 -8.58 -28.48
CA PHE A 88 8.50 -9.08 -27.18
C PHE A 88 7.04 -9.58 -27.19
N TYR A 89 6.12 -8.77 -27.70
CA TYR A 89 4.70 -9.12 -27.72
C TYR A 89 4.32 -9.93 -28.99
N PRO A 90 3.46 -10.98 -28.89
CA PRO A 90 2.86 -11.50 -27.66
C PRO A 90 3.70 -12.58 -26.96
N THR A 91 4.56 -13.30 -27.69
CA THR A 91 5.12 -14.58 -27.25
C THR A 91 6.10 -14.45 -26.08
N LEU A 92 7.13 -13.61 -26.22
CA LEU A 92 8.15 -13.46 -25.19
C LEU A 92 7.58 -12.75 -23.95
N ALA A 93 6.71 -11.76 -24.14
CA ALA A 93 5.96 -11.11 -23.06
C ALA A 93 5.14 -12.13 -22.26
N SER A 94 4.43 -13.03 -22.93
CA SER A 94 3.64 -14.08 -22.29
C SER A 94 4.52 -15.05 -21.50
N ILE A 95 5.67 -15.45 -22.05
CA ILE A 95 6.66 -16.28 -21.35
C ILE A 95 7.16 -15.58 -20.08
N ILE A 96 7.51 -14.29 -20.16
CA ILE A 96 7.99 -13.50 -19.02
C ILE A 96 6.91 -13.42 -17.92
N VAL A 97 5.67 -13.10 -18.26
CA VAL A 97 4.59 -12.96 -17.28
C VAL A 97 4.26 -14.30 -16.61
N GLN A 98 4.23 -15.40 -17.37
CA GLN A 98 3.93 -16.74 -16.84
C GLN A 98 5.02 -17.32 -15.93
N ASN A 99 6.27 -16.87 -16.09
CA ASN A 99 7.40 -17.35 -15.28
C ASN A 99 7.78 -16.38 -14.15
N ALA A 100 7.05 -15.27 -13.99
CA ALA A 100 7.19 -14.39 -12.82
C ALA A 100 6.71 -15.12 -11.54
N PRO A 101 7.25 -14.79 -10.36
CA PRO A 101 8.17 -13.68 -10.08
C PRO A 101 9.65 -14.02 -10.22
N TYR A 102 10.45 -12.99 -10.42
CA TYR A 102 11.91 -12.99 -10.49
C TYR A 102 12.50 -12.34 -9.23
N LYS A 103 13.71 -12.74 -8.82
CA LYS A 103 14.43 -12.12 -7.70
C LYS A 103 15.37 -11.03 -8.18
N VAL A 104 16.04 -11.29 -9.29
CA VAL A 104 16.94 -10.34 -9.98
C VAL A 104 16.60 -10.32 -11.46
N ILE A 105 17.03 -9.27 -12.15
CA ILE A 105 16.70 -9.05 -13.57
C ILE A 105 17.19 -10.22 -14.43
N GLU A 106 18.38 -10.76 -14.13
CA GLU A 106 19.04 -11.81 -14.90
C GLU A 106 18.29 -13.15 -14.86
N ASP A 107 17.43 -13.36 -13.87
CA ASP A 107 16.63 -14.58 -13.75
C ASP A 107 15.72 -14.80 -14.98
N VAL A 108 15.35 -13.73 -15.69
CA VAL A 108 14.55 -13.82 -16.93
C VAL A 108 15.26 -14.58 -18.04
N LEU A 109 16.60 -14.64 -18.03
CA LEU A 109 17.40 -15.38 -19.00
C LEU A 109 17.40 -16.90 -18.74
N ASN A 110 17.00 -17.31 -17.53
CA ASN A 110 17.01 -18.70 -17.08
C ASN A 110 15.69 -19.44 -17.37
N ILE A 111 14.71 -18.76 -18.00
CA ILE A 111 13.42 -19.38 -18.32
C ILE A 111 13.62 -20.58 -19.28
N PRO A 112 13.09 -21.76 -18.95
CA PRO A 112 13.25 -22.94 -19.78
C PRO A 112 12.55 -22.76 -21.14
N GLY A 113 13.21 -23.21 -22.20
CA GLY A 113 12.66 -23.18 -23.56
C GLY A 113 12.85 -21.86 -24.32
N LEU A 114 13.54 -20.87 -23.74
CA LEU A 114 13.96 -19.69 -24.50
C LEU A 114 14.91 -20.05 -25.64
N SER A 115 14.56 -19.64 -26.86
CA SER A 115 15.48 -19.64 -27.99
C SER A 115 16.62 -18.65 -27.80
N GLU A 116 17.75 -18.89 -28.46
CA GLU A 116 18.90 -17.98 -28.40
C GLU A 116 18.56 -16.55 -28.84
N ARG A 117 17.69 -16.42 -29.85
CA ARG A 117 17.21 -15.10 -30.30
C ARG A 117 16.35 -14.39 -29.25
N GLN A 118 15.59 -15.12 -28.44
CA GLN A 118 14.82 -14.52 -27.34
C GLN A 118 15.76 -14.07 -26.21
N LYS A 119 16.77 -14.88 -25.88
CA LYS A 119 17.80 -14.49 -24.89
C LYS A 119 18.57 -13.26 -25.32
N GLU A 120 18.93 -13.16 -26.60
CA GLU A 120 19.60 -11.97 -27.15
C GLU A 120 18.73 -10.72 -27.00
N ARG A 121 17.44 -10.79 -27.34
CA ARG A 121 16.51 -9.66 -27.14
C ARG A 121 16.39 -9.26 -25.67
N LEU A 122 16.31 -10.23 -24.76
CA LEU A 122 16.28 -9.97 -23.33
C LEU A 122 17.56 -9.25 -22.88
N LYS A 123 18.74 -9.73 -23.30
CA LYS A 123 20.03 -9.11 -22.98
C LYS A 123 20.10 -7.66 -23.46
N VAL A 124 19.68 -7.36 -24.69
CA VAL A 124 19.66 -5.98 -25.19
C VAL A 124 18.84 -5.08 -24.26
N GLN A 125 17.66 -5.52 -23.82
CA GLN A 125 16.83 -4.71 -22.90
C GLN A 125 17.41 -4.62 -21.48
N ILE A 126 18.17 -5.62 -21.03
CA ILE A 126 18.91 -5.56 -19.77
C ILE A 126 20.05 -4.53 -19.88
N ASP A 127 20.81 -4.56 -20.98
CA ASP A 127 21.90 -3.62 -21.26
C ASP A 127 21.39 -2.18 -21.43
N ASP A 128 20.18 -2.01 -21.99
CA ASP A 128 19.47 -0.72 -22.11
C ASP A 128 18.80 -0.27 -20.78
N GLU A 129 19.00 -1.00 -19.67
CA GLU A 129 18.44 -0.72 -18.33
C GLU A 129 16.89 -0.61 -18.29
N VAL A 130 16.21 -1.30 -19.21
CA VAL A 130 14.74 -1.25 -19.35
C VAL A 130 14.03 -2.03 -18.25
N PHE A 131 14.65 -3.06 -17.68
CA PHE A 131 14.00 -3.90 -16.68
C PHE A 131 14.30 -3.46 -15.26
N THR A 132 13.31 -3.62 -14.39
CA THR A 132 13.46 -3.63 -12.95
C THR A 132 12.73 -4.85 -12.37
N VAL A 133 13.05 -5.16 -11.12
CA VAL A 133 12.41 -6.22 -10.35
C VAL A 133 12.10 -5.64 -8.98
N THR A 134 10.82 -5.57 -8.66
CA THR A 134 10.38 -5.25 -7.30
C THR A 134 9.49 -6.36 -6.76
N GLU A 135 9.23 -6.35 -5.45
CA GLU A 135 8.36 -7.36 -4.82
C GLU A 135 6.99 -7.41 -5.51
N PRO A 136 6.41 -8.60 -5.77
CA PRO A 136 5.07 -8.71 -6.33
C PRO A 136 4.04 -8.02 -5.43
N GLU A 137 3.26 -7.11 -6.01
CA GLU A 137 2.24 -6.34 -5.31
C GLU A 137 0.84 -6.84 -5.72
N PRO A 138 0.00 -7.30 -4.77
CA PRO A 138 -1.35 -7.79 -5.06
C PRO A 138 -2.22 -6.79 -5.84
N VAL A 139 -2.04 -5.49 -5.62
CA VAL A 139 -2.84 -4.44 -6.30
C VAL A 139 -2.64 -4.41 -7.82
N TYR A 140 -1.56 -4.99 -8.35
CA TYR A 140 -1.28 -5.07 -9.79
C TYR A 140 -1.29 -6.51 -10.33
N ASN A 141 -1.31 -7.51 -9.44
CA ASN A 141 -1.20 -8.92 -9.81
C ASN A 141 -2.50 -9.70 -9.64
N ALA A 142 -3.36 -9.30 -8.69
CA ALA A 142 -4.62 -10.00 -8.46
C ALA A 142 -5.57 -9.88 -9.66
N GLY A 143 -6.50 -10.83 -9.80
CA GLY A 143 -7.54 -10.74 -10.83
C GLY A 143 -7.06 -10.85 -12.27
N ASP A 144 -5.85 -11.35 -12.50
CA ASP A 144 -5.20 -11.36 -13.82
C ASP A 144 -4.99 -9.94 -14.40
N ASP A 145 -4.85 -8.92 -13.54
CA ASP A 145 -4.66 -7.52 -13.93
C ASP A 145 -3.38 -7.30 -14.76
N ARG A 146 -2.38 -8.19 -14.62
CA ARG A 146 -1.21 -8.18 -15.52
C ARG A 146 -1.58 -8.51 -16.97
N TYR A 147 -2.65 -9.25 -17.22
CA TYR A 147 -3.15 -9.51 -18.57
C TYR A 147 -4.13 -8.42 -19.01
N ASN A 148 -5.07 -8.05 -18.14
CA ASN A 148 -6.09 -7.06 -18.44
C ASN A 148 -6.41 -6.17 -17.23
N PRO A 149 -5.76 -5.00 -17.11
CA PRO A 149 -6.03 -4.07 -16.03
C PRO A 149 -7.30 -3.21 -16.27
N GLY A 150 -8.10 -3.52 -17.29
CA GLY A 150 -9.31 -2.76 -17.64
C GLY A 150 -9.05 -1.42 -18.34
N VAL A 151 -7.82 -1.17 -18.81
CA VAL A 151 -7.43 0.04 -19.56
C VAL A 151 -7.17 -0.36 -21.02
N TYR A 152 -7.79 0.32 -22.00
CA TYR A 152 -7.75 -0.04 -23.42
C TYR A 152 -7.12 1.04 -24.29
#